data_AF-A0A932LUP8-F1
#
_entry.id   AF-A0A932LUP8-F1
#
_cell.length_a   1.000
_cell.length_b   1.000
_cell.length_c   1.000
_cell.angle_alpha   90.00
_cell.angle_beta   90.00
_cell.angle_gamma   90.00
#
_symmetry.space_group_name_H-M   'P 1'
#
loop_
_entity.id
_entity.type
_entity.pdbx_description
1 polymer ?
#
loop_
_entity_poly.entity_id
_entity_poly.type
_entity_poly.pdbx_seq_one_letter_code
_entity_poly.pdbx_strand_id
1 'polypeptide(L)'
;MFCDKCGTAVREGSKFCDQCGQAFAASPQQPIPPPVQPQAGGGETSGKALASMVTGIFGLLLFPIGIAAIVLGHMSRSEIRKSNGRLKGDGMATAGLVMGYGAFAIIPFILIIAAIAIPNLLRARMVANETAAVEGVRTINSAEITYHSTYPQTGFTCSLSDLGGIGTSTPAADHAQLIEDNLASGLKHGYRFELRNCVNSETEGKYQVVAYPVNARNTGTRAFCSDETQIVRVDVSGSADDCLSSGEPLQ
;
A
#
# COMPACT_ATOMS: atom_id res chain seq x y z
N MET A 1 25.45 -82.65 5.61
CA MET A 1 25.38 -82.32 4.17
C MET A 1 25.99 -83.47 3.35
N PHE A 2 25.47 -83.78 2.16
CA PHE A 2 26.05 -84.82 1.27
C PHE A 2 26.95 -84.16 0.22
N CYS A 3 27.99 -84.85 -0.24
CA CYS A 3 28.86 -84.35 -1.32
C CYS A 3 28.17 -84.49 -2.68
N ASP A 4 28.01 -83.40 -3.43
CA ASP A 4 27.31 -83.39 -4.72
C ASP A 4 27.97 -84.28 -5.79
N LYS A 5 29.27 -84.57 -5.66
CA LYS A 5 30.01 -85.35 -6.65
C LYS A 5 29.95 -86.86 -6.41
N CYS A 6 29.92 -87.33 -5.15
CA CYS A 6 29.97 -88.76 -4.84
C CYS A 6 28.85 -89.25 -3.91
N GLY A 7 27.97 -88.35 -3.43
CA GLY A 7 26.77 -88.69 -2.65
C GLY A 7 27.02 -89.14 -1.21
N THR A 8 28.26 -89.20 -0.73
CA THR A 8 28.56 -89.59 0.65
C THR A 8 28.31 -88.45 1.64
N ALA A 9 27.94 -88.80 2.88
CA ALA A 9 27.70 -87.82 3.94
C ALA A 9 29.02 -87.18 4.39
N VAL A 10 29.06 -85.85 4.42
CA VAL A 10 30.21 -85.05 4.82
C VAL A 10 29.95 -84.43 6.20
N ARG A 11 31.01 -84.39 7.03
CA ARG A 11 30.98 -83.76 8.36
C ARG A 11 30.87 -82.24 8.24
N GLU A 12 30.06 -81.62 9.10
CA GLU A 12 29.90 -80.15 9.12
C GLU A 12 31.24 -79.46 9.43
N GLY A 13 31.64 -78.49 8.59
CA GLY A 13 32.87 -77.72 8.74
C GLY A 13 34.13 -78.30 8.07
N SER A 14 34.05 -79.45 7.37
CA SER A 14 35.21 -79.96 6.62
C SER A 14 35.46 -79.11 5.36
N LYS A 15 36.73 -78.79 5.08
CA LYS A 15 37.12 -78.02 3.89
C LYS A 15 37.06 -78.85 2.60
N PHE A 16 37.10 -80.17 2.72
CA PHE A 16 37.10 -81.12 1.60
C PHE A 16 36.27 -82.37 1.93
N CYS A 17 35.87 -83.12 0.90
CA CYS A 17 35.25 -84.44 1.02
C CYS A 17 36.33 -85.53 1.10
N ASP A 18 36.28 -86.37 2.15
CA ASP A 18 37.33 -87.37 2.45
C ASP A 18 37.43 -88.50 1.42
N GLN A 19 36.38 -88.76 0.63
CA GLN A 19 36.33 -89.88 -0.32
C GLN A 19 36.71 -89.50 -1.76
N CYS A 20 36.31 -88.32 -2.23
CA CYS A 20 36.55 -87.90 -3.62
C CYS A 20 37.42 -86.64 -3.76
N GLY A 21 37.85 -86.05 -2.63
CA GLY A 21 38.76 -84.91 -2.58
C GLY A 21 38.15 -83.57 -3.01
N GLN A 22 36.82 -83.47 -3.19
CA GLN A 22 36.19 -82.21 -3.59
C GLN A 22 36.31 -81.16 -2.47
N ALA A 23 36.85 -79.98 -2.78
CA ALA A 23 36.92 -78.85 -1.86
C ALA A 23 35.58 -78.09 -1.83
N PHE A 24 35.10 -77.75 -0.64
CA PHE A 24 33.95 -76.86 -0.46
C PHE A 24 34.49 -75.43 -0.28
N ALA A 25 34.06 -74.49 -1.12
CA ALA A 25 34.47 -73.10 -1.00
C ALA A 25 33.99 -72.54 0.35
N ALA A 26 34.93 -71.99 1.14
CA ALA A 26 34.59 -71.30 2.38
C ALA A 26 33.66 -70.12 2.04
N SER A 27 32.48 -70.08 2.67
CA SER A 27 31.55 -68.95 2.49
C SER A 27 32.26 -67.63 2.84
N PRO A 28 32.18 -66.60 1.99
CA PRO A 28 32.76 -65.31 2.31
C PRO A 28 32.08 -64.72 3.56
N GLN A 29 32.83 -64.58 4.65
CA GLN A 29 32.38 -63.90 5.86
C GLN A 29 32.13 -62.43 5.51
N GLN A 30 30.88 -61.98 5.60
CA GLN A 30 30.53 -60.58 5.43
C GLN A 30 31.12 -59.74 6.60
N PRO A 31 31.76 -58.59 6.32
CA PRO A 31 32.25 -57.69 7.36
C PRO A 31 31.10 -57.20 8.24
N ILE A 32 31.28 -57.26 9.57
CA ILE A 32 30.32 -56.73 10.55
C ILE A 32 30.23 -55.20 10.35
N PRO A 33 29.04 -54.62 10.12
CA PRO A 33 28.90 -53.17 10.01
C PRO A 33 29.24 -52.48 11.35
N PRO A 34 29.84 -51.29 11.32
CA PRO A 34 30.20 -50.55 12.54
C PRO A 34 28.95 -50.25 13.39
N PRO A 35 29.10 -50.12 14.73
CA PRO A 35 27.99 -49.87 15.62
C PRO A 35 27.27 -48.57 15.24
N VAL A 36 25.96 -48.68 14.99
CA VAL A 36 25.07 -47.56 14.72
C VAL A 36 25.03 -46.68 15.96
N GLN A 37 25.62 -45.49 15.89
CA GLN A 37 25.49 -44.49 16.95
C GLN A 37 24.03 -44.03 17.04
N PRO A 38 23.46 -43.86 18.24
CA PRO A 38 22.09 -43.36 18.40
C PRO A 38 21.97 -42.00 17.71
N GLN A 39 21.12 -41.90 16.69
CA GLN A 39 20.75 -40.63 16.10
C GLN A 39 20.07 -39.78 17.18
N ALA A 40 20.76 -38.74 17.65
CA ALA A 40 20.23 -37.78 18.60
C ALA A 40 18.91 -37.22 18.04
N GLY A 41 17.82 -37.47 18.78
CA GLY A 41 16.46 -37.12 18.42
C GLY A 41 16.30 -35.64 18.07
N GLY A 42 15.33 -35.36 17.20
CA GLY A 42 15.04 -34.03 16.66
C GLY A 42 14.94 -32.98 17.77
N GLY A 43 15.89 -32.04 17.77
CA GLY A 43 15.90 -30.93 18.72
C GLY A 43 14.65 -30.06 18.56
N GLU A 44 13.93 -29.85 19.67
CA GLU A 44 12.75 -29.00 19.75
C GLU A 44 13.13 -27.52 19.56
N THR A 45 12.38 -26.79 18.74
CA THR A 45 12.58 -25.35 18.56
C THR A 45 12.05 -24.60 19.78
N SER A 46 12.85 -23.68 20.32
CA SER A 46 12.43 -22.91 21.51
C SER A 46 11.26 -21.99 21.16
N GLY A 47 10.13 -22.12 21.86
CA GLY A 47 8.96 -21.26 21.68
C GLY A 47 9.26 -19.76 21.87
N LYS A 48 10.35 -19.42 22.57
CA LYS A 48 10.84 -18.04 22.71
C LYS A 48 11.40 -17.46 21.41
N ALA A 49 11.97 -18.30 20.54
CA ALA A 49 12.47 -17.88 19.23
C ALA A 49 11.29 -17.51 18.30
N LEU A 50 10.22 -18.33 18.29
CA LEU A 50 8.98 -18.03 17.57
C LEU A 50 8.32 -16.75 18.12
N ALA A 51 8.24 -16.61 19.44
CA ALA A 51 7.71 -15.41 20.10
C ALA A 51 8.52 -14.14 19.76
N SER A 52 9.85 -14.24 19.63
CA SER A 52 10.70 -13.10 19.24
C SER A 52 10.50 -12.68 17.77
N MET A 53 10.21 -13.63 16.88
CA MET A 53 9.95 -13.33 15.47
C MET A 53 8.60 -12.63 15.30
N VAL A 54 7.57 -13.14 15.97
CA VAL A 54 6.22 -12.55 15.93
C VAL A 54 6.21 -11.17 16.61
N THR A 55 6.82 -11.03 17.78
CA THR A 55 6.91 -9.71 18.46
C THR A 55 7.84 -8.72 17.74
N GLY A 56 8.83 -9.17 16.98
CA GLY A 56 9.63 -8.30 16.10
C GLY A 56 8.81 -7.68 14.97
N ILE A 57 7.88 -8.44 14.38
CA ILE A 57 6.97 -7.95 13.34
C ILE A 57 5.91 -7.00 13.93
N PHE A 58 5.31 -7.36 15.06
CA PHE A 58 4.32 -6.50 15.74
C PHE A 58 4.94 -5.30 16.49
N GLY A 59 6.23 -5.37 16.84
CA GLY A 59 6.98 -4.30 17.49
C GLY A 59 7.25 -3.09 16.60
N LEU A 60 7.03 -3.21 15.28
CA LEU A 60 7.11 -2.10 14.31
C LEU A 60 6.09 -0.98 14.58
N LEU A 61 5.00 -1.25 15.32
CA LEU A 61 3.92 -0.30 15.57
C LEU A 61 3.90 0.28 16.99
N LEU A 62 4.60 -0.32 17.95
CA LEU A 62 4.60 0.11 19.36
C LEU A 62 6.02 0.09 19.92
N PHE A 63 6.61 1.28 20.06
CA PHE A 63 7.96 1.54 20.58
C PHE A 63 8.36 0.71 21.83
N PRO A 64 7.49 0.45 22.84
CA PRO A 64 7.87 -0.40 23.98
C PRO A 64 7.99 -1.89 23.66
N ILE A 65 7.29 -2.40 22.64
CA ILE A 65 7.30 -3.82 22.27
C ILE A 65 8.59 -4.17 21.52
N GLY A 66 9.14 -3.24 20.74
CA GLY A 66 10.42 -3.44 20.04
C GLY A 66 11.60 -3.71 20.99
N ILE A 67 11.64 -3.02 22.14
CA ILE A 67 12.67 -3.26 23.17
C ILE A 67 12.54 -4.67 23.75
N ALA A 68 11.31 -5.13 24.03
CA ALA A 68 11.06 -6.48 24.52
C ALA A 68 11.48 -7.56 23.52
N ALA A 69 11.28 -7.33 22.21
CA ALA A 69 11.73 -8.24 21.15
C ALA A 69 13.26 -8.35 21.08
N ILE A 70 13.99 -7.23 21.22
CA ILE A 70 15.46 -7.23 21.25
C ILE A 70 15.98 -7.99 22.49
N VAL A 71 15.39 -7.72 23.66
CA VAL A 71 15.75 -8.38 24.93
C VAL A 71 15.48 -9.89 24.86
N LEU A 72 14.30 -10.30 24.37
CA LEU A 72 13.94 -11.71 24.22
C LEU A 72 14.81 -12.41 23.16
N GLY A 73 15.18 -11.71 22.09
CA GLY A 73 16.12 -12.19 21.08
C GLY A 73 17.49 -12.50 21.67
N HIS A 74 18.04 -11.61 22.51
CA HIS A 74 19.30 -11.88 23.22
C HIS A 74 19.19 -13.03 24.22
N MET A 75 18.08 -13.13 24.95
CA MET A 75 17.85 -14.18 25.94
C MET A 75 17.73 -15.57 25.30
N SER A 76 16.97 -15.69 24.20
CA SER A 76 16.84 -16.95 23.45
C SER A 76 18.19 -17.42 22.88
N ARG A 77 19.04 -16.50 22.43
CA ARG A 77 20.37 -16.82 21.93
C ARG A 77 21.31 -17.35 23.01
N SER A 78 21.22 -16.80 24.22
CA SER A 78 21.93 -17.32 25.40
C SER A 78 21.45 -18.73 25.77
N GLU A 79 20.13 -18.97 25.76
CA GLU A 79 19.57 -20.30 26.06
C GLU A 79 19.98 -21.36 25.03
N ILE A 80 19.99 -21.02 23.73
CA ILE A 80 20.44 -21.93 22.66
C ILE A 80 21.91 -22.29 22.85
N ARG A 81 22.79 -21.32 23.12
CA ARG A 81 24.22 -21.57 23.36
C ARG A 81 24.48 -22.44 24.59
N LYS A 82 23.71 -22.25 25.68
CA LYS A 82 23.85 -23.03 26.92
C LYS A 82 23.21 -24.44 26.84
N SER A 83 22.44 -24.73 25.78
CA SER A 83 21.67 -25.96 25.69
C SER A 83 22.47 -27.21 25.28
N ASN A 84 23.79 -27.12 25.07
CA ASN A 84 24.66 -28.23 24.66
C ASN A 84 24.10 -29.06 23.47
N GLY A 85 23.48 -28.38 22.50
CA GLY A 85 22.90 -29.01 21.30
C GLY A 85 21.43 -29.43 21.40
N ARG A 86 20.79 -29.25 22.58
CA ARG A 86 19.39 -29.62 22.81
C ARG A 86 18.38 -28.70 22.10
N LEU A 87 18.70 -27.42 21.94
CA LEU A 87 17.89 -26.42 21.23
C LEU A 87 18.59 -25.98 19.94
N LYS A 88 17.85 -25.91 18.83
CA LYS A 88 18.34 -25.38 17.54
C LYS A 88 17.64 -24.05 17.21
N GLY A 89 18.27 -23.22 16.37
CA GLY A 89 17.68 -21.95 15.91
C GLY A 89 18.56 -20.69 15.98
N ASP A 90 19.88 -20.80 16.19
CA ASP A 90 20.77 -19.63 16.30
C ASP A 90 20.73 -18.73 15.05
N GLY A 91 20.58 -19.31 13.86
CA GLY A 91 20.39 -18.56 12.61
C GLY A 91 19.08 -17.75 12.58
N MET A 92 17.99 -18.33 13.07
CA MET A 92 16.68 -17.67 13.17
C MET A 92 16.70 -16.55 14.22
N ALA A 93 17.34 -16.78 15.37
CA ALA A 93 17.53 -15.75 16.40
C ALA A 93 18.42 -14.59 15.91
N THR A 94 19.46 -14.90 15.13
CA THR A 94 20.35 -13.88 14.55
C THR A 94 19.64 -13.08 13.46
N ALA A 95 18.88 -13.73 12.59
CA ALA A 95 18.08 -13.06 11.56
C ALA A 95 17.04 -12.12 12.19
N GLY A 96 16.36 -12.55 13.25
CA GLY A 96 15.41 -11.71 13.99
C GLY A 96 16.06 -10.48 14.63
N LEU A 97 17.24 -10.64 15.24
CA LEU A 97 18.00 -9.52 15.81
C LEU A 97 18.48 -8.54 14.72
N VAL A 98 19.01 -9.04 13.60
CA VAL A 98 19.49 -8.18 12.49
C VAL A 98 18.34 -7.39 11.86
N MET A 99 17.19 -8.02 11.61
CA MET A 99 15.99 -7.33 11.12
C MET A 99 15.49 -6.29 12.14
N GLY A 100 15.52 -6.62 13.43
CA GLY A 100 15.14 -5.72 14.52
C GLY A 100 16.03 -4.48 14.62
N TYR A 101 17.36 -4.65 14.64
CA TYR A 101 18.30 -3.52 14.65
C TYR A 101 18.25 -2.70 13.35
N GLY A 102 18.07 -3.36 12.19
CA GLY A 102 17.88 -2.68 10.91
C GLY A 102 16.64 -1.78 10.92
N ALA A 103 15.51 -2.29 11.41
CA ALA A 103 14.29 -1.50 11.58
C ALA A 103 14.50 -0.34 12.57
N PHE A 104 15.12 -0.60 13.73
CA PHE A 104 15.40 0.44 14.73
C PHE A 104 16.32 1.55 14.20
N ALA A 105 17.27 1.21 13.33
CA ALA A 105 18.11 2.19 12.67
C ALA A 105 17.36 2.97 11.60
N ILE A 106 16.58 2.32 10.72
CA ILE A 106 15.96 2.94 9.54
C ILE A 106 14.70 3.75 9.89
N ILE A 107 13.84 3.24 10.78
CA ILE A 107 12.57 3.87 11.16
C ILE A 107 12.71 5.34 11.58
N PRO A 108 13.63 5.74 12.49
CA PRO A 108 13.75 7.14 12.87
C PRO A 108 14.12 8.04 11.68
N PHE A 109 14.97 7.58 10.74
CA PHE A 109 15.26 8.36 9.53
C PHE A 109 14.03 8.53 8.64
N ILE A 110 13.26 7.45 8.43
CA ILE A 110 12.00 7.52 7.67
C ILE A 110 11.03 8.51 8.34
N LEU A 111 10.89 8.45 9.67
CA LEU A 111 10.01 9.36 10.41
C LEU A 111 10.46 10.82 10.32
N ILE A 112 11.76 11.10 10.36
CA ILE A 112 12.30 12.45 10.17
C ILE A 112 11.97 12.98 8.76
N ILE A 113 12.20 12.16 7.72
CA ILE A 113 11.90 12.53 6.34
C ILE A 113 10.39 12.76 6.18
N ALA A 114 9.56 11.85 6.70
CA ALA A 114 8.10 11.96 6.64
C ALA A 114 7.59 13.21 7.37
N ALA A 115 8.15 13.54 8.55
CA ALA A 115 7.77 14.73 9.31
C ALA A 115 8.02 16.04 8.55
N ILE A 116 9.03 16.08 7.69
CA ILE A 116 9.34 17.25 6.84
C ILE A 116 8.53 17.19 5.53
N ALA A 117 8.42 16.01 4.91
CA ALA A 117 7.80 15.83 3.61
C ALA A 117 6.28 15.95 3.65
N ILE A 118 5.59 15.37 4.65
CA ILE A 118 4.14 15.39 4.78
C ILE A 118 3.57 16.81 4.80
N PRO A 119 4.02 17.75 5.67
CA PRO A 119 3.46 19.11 5.69
C PRO A 119 3.71 19.85 4.38
N ASN A 120 4.87 19.64 3.74
CA ASN A 120 5.17 20.25 2.44
C ASN A 120 4.29 19.68 1.33
N LEU A 121 4.05 18.37 1.32
CA LEU A 121 3.15 17.72 0.37
C LEU A 121 1.70 18.20 0.52
N LEU A 122 1.22 18.34 1.76
CA LEU A 122 -0.13 18.86 2.02
C LEU A 122 -0.26 20.31 1.55
N ARG A 123 0.75 21.17 1.78
CA ARG A 123 0.76 22.54 1.25
C ARG A 123 0.80 22.57 -0.27
N ALA A 124 1.65 21.77 -0.90
CA ALA A 124 1.73 21.67 -2.35
C ALA A 124 0.40 21.22 -2.96
N ARG A 125 -0.28 20.26 -2.33
CA ARG A 125 -1.60 19.80 -2.74
C ARG A 125 -2.64 20.91 -2.64
N MET A 126 -2.67 21.68 -1.55
CA MET A 126 -3.61 22.81 -1.41
C MET A 126 -3.41 23.87 -2.50
N VAL A 127 -2.16 24.23 -2.81
CA VAL A 127 -1.87 25.18 -3.89
C VAL A 127 -2.35 24.63 -5.24
N ALA A 128 -2.11 23.34 -5.52
CA ALA A 128 -2.59 22.72 -6.74
C ALA A 128 -4.13 22.69 -6.83
N ASN A 129 -4.82 22.40 -5.72
CA ASN A 129 -6.28 22.44 -5.66
C ASN A 129 -6.82 23.85 -5.88
N GLU A 130 -6.19 24.87 -5.29
CA GLU A 130 -6.55 26.28 -5.49
C GLU A 130 -6.36 26.71 -6.95
N THR A 131 -5.26 26.32 -7.61
CA THR A 131 -5.05 26.56 -9.04
C THR A 131 -6.12 25.87 -9.88
N ALA A 132 -6.43 24.61 -9.59
CA ALA A 132 -7.47 23.88 -10.30
C ALA A 132 -8.87 24.46 -10.07
N ALA A 133 -9.11 25.11 -8.91
CA ALA A 133 -10.34 25.83 -8.63
C ALA A 133 -10.48 27.08 -9.51
N VAL A 134 -9.40 27.86 -9.64
CA VAL A 134 -9.35 29.01 -10.55
C VAL A 134 -9.57 28.58 -12.00
N GLU A 135 -8.93 27.49 -12.42
CA GLU A 135 -9.14 26.91 -13.76
C GLU A 135 -10.59 26.47 -13.95
N GLY A 136 -11.18 25.77 -12.98
CA GLY A 136 -12.59 25.36 -13.03
C GLY A 136 -13.54 26.55 -13.19
N VAL A 137 -13.33 27.63 -12.45
CA VAL A 137 -14.12 28.88 -12.60
C VAL A 137 -13.97 29.46 -14.02
N ARG A 138 -12.75 29.52 -14.55
CA ARG A 138 -12.50 30.00 -15.92
C ARG A 138 -13.13 29.10 -16.98
N THR A 139 -13.07 27.79 -16.79
CA THR A 139 -13.73 26.80 -17.67
C THR A 139 -15.24 26.98 -17.66
N ILE A 140 -15.85 27.16 -16.49
CA ILE A 140 -17.30 27.44 -16.37
C ILE A 140 -17.63 28.75 -17.09
N ASN A 141 -16.88 29.84 -16.87
CA ASN A 141 -17.13 31.11 -17.55
C ASN A 141 -17.05 30.98 -19.08
N SER A 142 -16.07 30.24 -19.60
CA SER A 142 -15.93 29.99 -21.03
C SER A 142 -17.07 29.15 -21.58
N ALA A 143 -17.53 28.16 -20.81
CA ALA A 143 -18.66 27.31 -21.16
C ALA A 143 -19.96 28.12 -21.16
N GLU A 144 -20.18 29.00 -20.19
CA GLU A 144 -21.35 29.87 -20.10
C GLU A 144 -21.46 30.83 -21.29
N ILE A 145 -20.36 31.44 -21.73
CA ILE A 145 -20.37 32.27 -22.95
C ILE A 145 -20.72 31.43 -24.18
N THR A 146 -20.16 30.22 -24.29
CA THR A 146 -20.46 29.32 -25.41
C THR A 146 -21.92 28.88 -25.37
N TYR A 147 -22.43 28.55 -24.19
CA TYR A 147 -23.82 28.18 -23.95
C TYR A 147 -24.76 29.31 -24.37
N HIS A 148 -24.49 30.54 -23.93
CA HIS A 148 -25.31 31.71 -24.26
C HIS A 148 -25.40 31.95 -25.78
N SER A 149 -24.29 31.76 -26.50
CA SER A 149 -24.29 31.86 -27.97
C SER A 149 -25.02 30.72 -28.69
N THR A 150 -25.09 29.53 -28.05
CA THR A 150 -25.70 28.33 -28.63
C THR A 150 -27.20 28.26 -28.32
N TYR A 151 -27.62 28.71 -27.13
CA TYR A 151 -28.97 28.65 -26.61
C TYR A 151 -29.43 30.05 -26.15
N PRO A 152 -29.55 31.03 -27.05
CA PRO A 152 -29.82 32.43 -26.70
C PRO A 152 -31.14 32.63 -25.95
N GLN A 153 -32.14 31.79 -26.24
CA GLN A 153 -33.46 31.84 -25.59
C GLN A 153 -33.42 31.51 -24.09
N THR A 154 -32.41 30.76 -23.64
CA THR A 154 -32.25 30.40 -22.22
C THR A 154 -31.39 31.44 -21.48
N GLY A 155 -30.45 32.09 -22.16
CA GLY A 155 -29.48 32.98 -21.53
C GLY A 155 -28.26 32.23 -21.03
N PHE A 156 -28.05 32.24 -19.71
CA PHE A 156 -27.00 31.47 -19.03
C PHE A 156 -27.61 30.29 -18.25
N THR A 157 -26.77 29.38 -17.75
CA THR A 157 -27.28 28.24 -16.99
C THR A 157 -27.54 28.56 -15.51
N CYS A 158 -28.47 27.84 -14.90
CA CYS A 158 -28.73 27.89 -13.46
C CYS A 158 -28.16 26.66 -12.72
N SER A 159 -27.79 25.62 -13.45
CA SER A 159 -27.22 24.39 -12.91
C SER A 159 -25.98 23.99 -13.69
N LEU A 160 -24.91 23.62 -12.97
CA LEU A 160 -23.68 23.13 -13.60
C LEU A 160 -23.88 21.85 -14.41
N SER A 161 -24.92 21.06 -14.08
CA SER A 161 -25.29 19.88 -14.86
C SER A 161 -25.64 20.21 -16.30
N ASP A 162 -26.23 21.38 -16.54
CA ASP A 162 -26.73 21.80 -17.86
C ASP A 162 -25.58 22.07 -18.83
N LEU A 163 -24.39 22.39 -18.30
CA LEU A 163 -23.16 22.52 -19.06
C LEU A 163 -22.48 21.17 -19.36
N GLY A 164 -22.85 20.09 -18.66
CA GLY A 164 -22.22 18.79 -18.72
C GLY A 164 -22.85 17.80 -19.70
N GLY A 165 -22.68 16.50 -19.44
CA GLY A 165 -23.35 15.42 -20.17
C GLY A 165 -22.57 14.92 -21.40
N ILE A 166 -21.25 15.04 -21.39
CA ILE A 166 -20.38 14.64 -22.51
C ILE A 166 -20.62 13.16 -22.86
N GLY A 167 -20.93 12.90 -24.14
CA GLY A 167 -21.06 11.53 -24.65
C GLY A 167 -22.35 10.81 -24.27
N THR A 168 -23.32 11.50 -23.66
CA THR A 168 -24.60 10.90 -23.24
C THR A 168 -25.65 10.91 -24.35
N SER A 169 -25.68 11.94 -25.21
CA SER A 169 -26.61 12.07 -26.34
C SER A 169 -26.21 13.22 -27.29
N THR A 170 -27.10 13.69 -28.16
CA THR A 170 -26.90 14.92 -28.94
C THR A 170 -26.98 16.14 -28.02
N PRO A 171 -26.05 17.13 -28.10
CA PRO A 171 -26.04 18.31 -27.23
C PRO A 171 -27.38 19.06 -27.22
N ALA A 172 -27.89 19.37 -26.03
CA ALA A 172 -29.10 20.15 -25.82
C ALA A 172 -28.94 21.10 -24.62
N ALA A 173 -29.94 21.95 -24.38
CA ALA A 173 -29.87 23.01 -23.35
C ALA A 173 -29.70 22.48 -21.91
N ASP A 174 -30.11 21.24 -21.63
CA ASP A 174 -30.00 20.55 -20.34
C ASP A 174 -28.76 19.62 -20.24
N HIS A 175 -27.98 19.49 -21.32
CA HIS A 175 -26.71 18.74 -21.37
C HIS A 175 -25.86 19.26 -22.55
N ALA A 176 -25.34 20.47 -22.43
CA ALA A 176 -24.66 21.17 -23.51
C ALA A 176 -23.29 20.55 -23.88
N GLN A 177 -22.75 19.64 -23.06
CA GLN A 177 -21.47 18.95 -23.27
C GLN A 177 -20.27 19.90 -23.39
N LEU A 178 -20.32 21.03 -22.68
CA LEU A 178 -19.32 22.09 -22.70
C LEU A 178 -18.25 21.94 -21.60
N ILE A 179 -18.56 21.20 -20.53
CA ILE A 179 -17.62 20.91 -19.44
C ILE A 179 -17.60 19.41 -19.11
N GLU A 180 -16.49 18.94 -18.55
CA GLU A 180 -16.36 17.57 -18.04
C GLU A 180 -17.34 17.29 -16.90
N ASP A 181 -17.85 16.07 -16.82
CA ASP A 181 -18.81 15.65 -15.80
C ASP A 181 -18.28 15.80 -14.36
N ASN A 182 -16.95 15.77 -14.18
CA ASN A 182 -16.34 16.03 -12.88
C ASN A 182 -16.62 17.47 -12.40
N LEU A 183 -16.60 18.45 -13.28
CA LEU A 183 -16.87 19.85 -12.97
C LEU A 183 -18.37 20.12 -12.94
N ALA A 184 -19.13 19.48 -13.86
CA ALA A 184 -20.59 19.53 -13.88
C ALA A 184 -21.22 18.96 -12.59
N SER A 185 -20.55 18.01 -11.93
CA SER A 185 -20.98 17.46 -10.64
C SER A 185 -20.92 18.47 -9.48
N GLY A 186 -20.25 19.61 -9.67
CA GLY A 186 -20.01 20.60 -8.63
C GLY A 186 -18.88 20.24 -7.67
N LEU A 187 -18.11 19.17 -7.90
CA LEU A 187 -16.98 18.77 -7.03
C LEU A 187 -15.73 18.44 -7.84
N LYS A 188 -14.66 19.23 -7.68
CA LYS A 188 -13.38 18.99 -8.36
C LYS A 188 -12.21 19.37 -7.45
N HIS A 189 -11.21 18.49 -7.35
CA HIS A 189 -9.99 18.70 -6.54
C HIS A 189 -10.22 19.16 -5.08
N GLY A 190 -11.32 18.74 -4.44
CA GLY A 190 -11.63 19.12 -3.05
C GLY A 190 -12.25 20.51 -2.90
N TYR A 191 -12.62 21.13 -4.02
CA TYR A 191 -13.42 22.34 -4.12
C TYR A 191 -14.84 22.00 -4.57
N ARG A 192 -15.79 22.80 -4.07
CA ARG A 192 -17.18 22.76 -4.50
C ARG A 192 -17.47 23.95 -5.40
N PHE A 193 -18.12 23.68 -6.52
CA PHE A 193 -18.53 24.64 -7.52
C PHE A 193 -20.05 24.72 -7.52
N GLU A 194 -20.58 25.94 -7.53
CA GLU A 194 -22.02 26.20 -7.56
C GLU A 194 -22.29 27.43 -8.41
N LEU A 195 -23.42 27.41 -9.12
CA LEU A 195 -24.01 28.61 -9.71
C LEU A 195 -25.00 29.20 -8.71
N ARG A 196 -24.96 30.52 -8.55
CA ARG A 196 -25.82 31.31 -7.65
C ARG A 196 -26.37 32.51 -8.39
N ASN A 197 -27.46 33.07 -7.86
CA ASN A 197 -28.10 34.29 -8.35
C ASN A 197 -28.31 34.30 -9.87
N CYS A 198 -28.63 33.14 -10.43
CA CYS A 198 -28.84 32.98 -11.87
C CYS A 198 -30.16 33.61 -12.30
N VAL A 199 -30.16 34.18 -13.50
CA VAL A 199 -31.34 34.72 -14.16
C VAL A 199 -31.33 34.20 -15.60
N ASN A 200 -32.28 33.33 -15.92
CA ASN A 200 -32.46 32.80 -17.28
C ASN A 200 -33.24 33.83 -18.10
N SER A 201 -32.52 34.60 -18.91
CA SER A 201 -33.08 35.64 -19.77
C SER A 201 -32.21 35.82 -21.02
N GLU A 202 -32.85 35.97 -22.17
CA GLU A 202 -32.18 36.23 -23.45
C GLU A 202 -31.44 37.58 -23.45
N THR A 203 -31.99 38.60 -22.78
CA THR A 203 -31.48 39.98 -22.83
C THR A 203 -30.82 40.46 -21.55
N GLU A 204 -31.16 39.87 -20.40
CA GLU A 204 -30.63 40.25 -19.08
C GLU A 204 -30.14 39.02 -18.29
N GLY A 205 -29.68 38.00 -19.01
CA GLY A 205 -29.16 36.79 -18.39
C GLY A 205 -27.97 37.09 -17.47
N LYS A 206 -27.96 36.47 -16.30
CA LYS A 206 -26.85 36.61 -15.33
C LYS A 206 -26.57 35.28 -14.66
N TYR A 207 -25.33 35.09 -14.25
CA TYR A 207 -24.93 33.97 -13.41
C TYR A 207 -23.79 34.42 -12.50
N GLN A 208 -23.68 33.78 -11.34
CA GLN A 208 -22.50 33.90 -10.50
C GLN A 208 -21.99 32.52 -10.20
N VAL A 209 -20.73 32.26 -10.53
CA VAL A 209 -20.05 31.02 -10.17
C VAL A 209 -19.23 31.23 -8.91
N VAL A 210 -19.32 30.30 -7.98
CA VAL A 210 -18.47 30.26 -6.78
C VAL A 210 -17.77 28.91 -6.68
N ALA A 211 -16.53 28.95 -6.22
CA ALA A 211 -15.69 27.79 -5.95
C ALA A 211 -15.07 27.94 -4.55
N TYR A 212 -15.43 27.06 -3.61
CA TYR A 212 -14.97 27.14 -2.23
C TYR A 212 -14.49 25.78 -1.70
N PRO A 213 -13.54 25.74 -0.74
CA PRO A 213 -12.96 24.48 -0.28
C PRO A 213 -13.99 23.66 0.51
N VAL A 214 -14.12 22.37 0.19
CA VAL A 214 -15.02 21.45 0.92
C VAL A 214 -14.59 21.28 2.38
N ASN A 215 -13.29 21.17 2.62
CA ASN A 215 -12.70 21.11 3.95
C ASN A 215 -11.66 22.23 4.08
N ALA A 216 -12.07 23.33 4.71
CA ALA A 216 -11.19 24.47 4.95
C ALA A 216 -9.88 24.03 5.62
N ARG A 217 -8.75 24.60 5.16
CA ARG A 217 -7.37 24.31 5.61
C ARG A 217 -6.83 22.92 5.27
N ASN A 218 -7.60 22.06 4.61
CA ASN A 218 -7.14 20.76 4.14
C ASN A 218 -7.18 20.66 2.61
N THR A 219 -8.31 21.01 2.00
CA THR A 219 -8.44 21.04 0.53
C THR A 219 -8.05 22.38 -0.07
N GLY A 220 -8.19 23.46 0.70
CA GLY A 220 -7.75 24.81 0.34
C GLY A 220 -8.16 25.83 1.40
N THR A 221 -7.78 27.09 1.20
CA THR A 221 -8.06 28.17 2.16
C THR A 221 -8.85 29.32 1.56
N ARG A 222 -8.73 29.54 0.25
CA ARG A 222 -9.36 30.66 -0.46
C ARG A 222 -10.58 30.19 -1.23
N ALA A 223 -11.57 31.07 -1.35
CA ALA A 223 -12.70 30.90 -2.26
C ALA A 223 -12.49 31.77 -3.50
N PHE A 224 -13.01 31.32 -4.62
CA PHE A 224 -12.94 32.01 -5.89
C PHE A 224 -14.34 32.17 -6.45
N CYS A 225 -14.58 33.26 -7.16
CA CYS A 225 -15.87 33.52 -7.74
C CYS A 225 -15.72 34.36 -9.00
N SER A 226 -16.74 34.31 -9.84
CA SER A 226 -16.84 35.13 -11.04
C SER A 226 -18.30 35.31 -11.40
N ASP A 227 -18.55 36.25 -12.29
CA ASP A 227 -19.85 36.53 -12.87
C ASP A 227 -19.73 36.65 -14.40
N GLU A 228 -20.76 37.16 -15.07
CA GLU A 228 -20.80 37.40 -16.51
C GLU A 228 -19.68 38.33 -17.03
N THR A 229 -19.01 39.09 -16.16
CA THR A 229 -17.85 39.91 -16.53
C THR A 229 -16.56 39.10 -16.72
N GLN A 230 -16.58 37.82 -16.34
CA GLN A 230 -15.46 36.86 -16.41
C GLN A 230 -14.24 37.22 -15.57
N ILE A 231 -14.34 38.25 -14.71
CA ILE A 231 -13.28 38.63 -13.79
C ILE A 231 -13.32 37.67 -12.59
N VAL A 232 -12.32 36.80 -12.51
CA VAL A 232 -12.14 35.94 -11.34
C VAL A 232 -11.73 36.80 -10.14
N ARG A 233 -12.48 36.67 -9.06
CA ARG A 233 -12.22 37.29 -7.76
C ARG A 233 -11.86 36.22 -6.74
N VAL A 234 -11.26 36.65 -5.65
CA VAL A 234 -10.82 35.79 -4.55
C VAL A 234 -11.25 36.37 -3.22
N ASP A 235 -11.66 35.48 -2.32
CA ASP A 235 -11.80 35.75 -0.89
C ASP A 235 -10.83 34.88 -0.10
N VAL A 236 -10.08 35.52 0.81
CA VAL A 236 -9.05 34.87 1.62
C VAL A 236 -9.62 34.11 2.83
N SER A 237 -10.88 34.36 3.19
CA SER A 237 -11.55 33.66 4.29
C SER A 237 -12.06 32.27 3.88
N GLY A 238 -12.21 32.04 2.56
CA GLY A 238 -12.74 30.80 2.02
C GLY A 238 -14.26 30.79 1.89
N SER A 239 -14.90 31.95 1.98
CA SER A 239 -16.35 32.14 1.98
C SER A 239 -16.84 32.47 0.57
N ALA A 240 -17.84 31.70 0.10
CA ALA A 240 -18.48 31.95 -1.19
C ALA A 240 -19.23 33.28 -1.21
N ASP A 241 -19.89 33.62 -0.10
CA ASP A 241 -20.70 34.84 0.01
C ASP A 241 -19.81 36.09 0.11
N ASP A 242 -18.69 36.01 0.84
CA ASP A 242 -17.74 37.12 0.93
C ASP A 242 -17.01 37.34 -0.39
N CYS A 243 -16.73 36.28 -1.14
CA CYS A 243 -16.18 36.40 -2.48
C CYS A 243 -17.11 37.19 -3.41
N LEU A 244 -18.41 36.85 -3.44
CA LEU A 244 -19.37 37.53 -4.31
C LEU A 244 -19.61 38.98 -3.90
N SER A 245 -19.61 39.28 -2.59
CA SER A 245 -19.93 40.62 -2.08
C SER A 245 -18.72 41.56 -2.01
N SER A 246 -17.53 41.03 -1.73
CA SER A 246 -16.33 41.83 -1.41
C SER A 246 -15.01 41.25 -1.96
N GLY A 247 -15.07 40.21 -2.79
CA GLY A 247 -13.89 39.57 -3.35
C GLY A 247 -13.04 40.52 -4.20
N GLU A 248 -11.72 40.43 -4.02
CA GLU A 248 -10.75 41.19 -4.78
C GLU A 248 -10.43 40.49 -6.11
N PRO A 249 -10.17 41.23 -7.22
CA PRO A 249 -9.73 40.62 -8.47
C PRO A 249 -8.48 39.78 -8.29
N LEU A 250 -8.48 38.56 -8.82
CA LEU A 250 -7.34 37.66 -8.79
C LEU A 250 -6.23 38.21 -9.71
N GLN A 251 -5.12 38.64 -9.10
CA GLN A 251 -3.92 39.16 -9.79
C GLN A 251 -3.08 38.06 -10.45
#